data_AF-A0A919A217-F1
#
_entry.id   AF-A0A919A217-F1
#
_cell.length_a   1.000
_cell.length_b   1.000
_cell.length_c   1.000
_cell.angle_alpha   90.00
_cell.angle_beta   90.00
_cell.angle_gamma   90.00
#
_symmetry.space_group_name_H-M   'P 1'
#
loop_
_entity.id
_entity.type
_entity.pdbx_description
1 polymer ?
#
loop_
_entity_poly.entity_id
_entity_poly.type
_entity_poly.pdbx_seq_one_letter_code
_entity_poly.pdbx_strand_id
1 'polypeptide(L)'
;MLFVAVIVDVLIPPEFSVFPLLVAAPVLAAPVYSLAGTIATGVVTELLGMAMGYTKGNVALTEYFVRFATIAVLTVLAALLNRAMARDRRQLKDTREVAEAVQRAVLPIPPARVGPLDVASRYRAAAREAAIGGDLYAIRPTPDGVRMMIADVRGKGLGAVRIVNRLLGVFYEAAAHIPDLTDAVDLLEELMQRIDAEEAGPESFATAVLIDVPNDGSALYIVNLGHPAPLLVHRGRASPLEPSAPSLPLGLGDLGRRRVPVDRYALPPDATLVLFTDGLVEARDRHGTFYDPVPFLSRPLPTAPGVILDALIADLTRHTEGHLEDDAALMAVARLPDAPNDAHKARSHTCGVAQQCQARQPHPDVRPAGSPRRCPCHPAPEHPAHVQLAPGRAEGAPEGRPADPSPLADRHDDGGLRRSERGKGARRDRQAVRCRGRLKRKRPRISPGPLTCVHSAGFEPATF
;
A
#
# COMPACT_ATOMS: atom_id res chain seq x y z
N MET A 1 -31.47 28.08 -5.69
CA MET A 1 -32.77 27.72 -5.07
C MET A 1 -33.51 28.95 -4.55
N LEU A 2 -32.92 29.77 -3.68
CA LEU A 2 -33.54 31.02 -3.18
C LEU A 2 -34.03 31.94 -4.30
N PHE A 3 -33.22 32.15 -5.35
CA PHE A 3 -33.62 32.94 -6.52
C PHE A 3 -34.84 32.37 -7.27
N VAL A 4 -34.94 31.03 -7.35
CA VAL A 4 -36.10 30.34 -7.94
C VAL A 4 -37.33 30.55 -7.06
N ALA A 5 -37.18 30.51 -5.73
CA ALA A 5 -38.27 30.80 -4.81
C ALA A 5 -38.81 32.22 -4.98
N VAL A 6 -37.94 33.21 -5.21
CA VAL A 6 -38.36 34.60 -5.50
C VAL A 6 -39.14 34.69 -6.81
N ILE A 7 -38.63 34.09 -7.88
CA ILE A 7 -39.29 34.12 -9.20
C ILE A 7 -40.67 33.46 -9.12
N VAL A 8 -40.76 32.31 -8.45
CA VAL A 8 -42.01 31.57 -8.28
C VAL A 8 -43.01 32.36 -7.42
N ASP A 9 -42.55 33.08 -6.39
CA ASP A 9 -43.41 33.93 -5.55
C ASP A 9 -44.07 35.08 -6.33
N VAL A 10 -43.35 35.65 -7.30
CA VAL A 10 -43.83 36.76 -8.14
C VAL A 10 -44.82 36.27 -9.21
N LEU A 11 -44.64 35.04 -9.71
CA LEU A 11 -45.43 34.50 -10.82
C LEU A 11 -46.73 33.80 -10.38
N ILE A 12 -46.81 33.32 -9.14
CA ILE A 12 -47.93 32.52 -8.65
C ILE A 12 -48.95 33.40 -7.89
N PRO A 13 -50.27 33.18 -8.05
CA PRO A 13 -51.31 33.86 -7.27
C PRO A 13 -51.06 33.78 -5.75
N PRO A 14 -51.48 34.78 -4.96
CA PRO A 14 -51.23 34.87 -3.51
C PRO A 14 -51.78 33.69 -2.68
N GLU A 15 -52.59 32.84 -3.30
CA GLU A 15 -53.26 31.67 -2.72
C GLU A 15 -52.31 30.47 -2.53
N PHE A 16 -51.15 30.48 -3.19
CA PHE A 16 -50.17 29.39 -3.12
C PHE A 16 -48.90 29.83 -2.38
N SER A 17 -48.42 28.96 -1.48
CA SER A 17 -47.29 29.27 -0.61
C SER A 17 -45.98 28.67 -1.13
N VAL A 18 -45.00 29.54 -1.38
CA VAL A 18 -43.61 29.16 -1.76
C VAL A 18 -42.74 28.80 -0.54
N PHE A 19 -43.33 28.90 0.65
CA PHE A 19 -42.70 28.61 1.94
C PHE A 19 -41.96 27.26 2.01
N PRO A 20 -42.50 26.14 1.48
CA PRO A 20 -41.78 24.86 1.51
C PRO A 20 -40.44 24.89 0.76
N LEU A 21 -40.34 25.71 -0.29
CA LEU A 21 -39.14 25.85 -1.11
C LEU A 21 -38.06 26.68 -0.39
N LEU A 22 -38.47 27.72 0.36
CA LEU A 22 -37.59 28.52 1.21
C LEU A 22 -37.01 27.68 2.35
N VAL A 23 -37.88 26.92 3.02
CA VAL A 23 -37.52 26.10 4.19
C VAL A 23 -36.51 24.98 3.87
N ALA A 24 -36.46 24.51 2.63
CA ALA A 24 -35.49 23.50 2.20
C ALA A 24 -34.05 24.06 2.07
N ALA A 25 -33.87 25.37 1.94
CA ALA A 25 -32.56 25.98 1.66
C ALA A 25 -31.52 25.77 2.77
N PRO A 26 -31.81 25.98 4.07
CA PRO A 26 -30.85 25.77 5.15
C PRO A 26 -30.45 24.30 5.30
N VAL A 27 -31.40 23.38 5.05
CA VAL A 27 -31.16 21.93 5.12
C VAL A 27 -30.21 21.47 4.02
N LEU A 28 -30.40 21.96 2.79
CA LEU A 28 -29.50 21.67 1.66
C LEU A 28 -28.13 22.35 1.77
N ALA A 29 -28.05 23.46 2.51
CA ALA A 29 -26.80 24.15 2.81
C ALA A 29 -25.90 23.35 3.78
N ALA A 30 -26.49 22.61 4.73
CA ALA A 30 -25.76 21.89 5.77
C ALA A 30 -24.68 20.91 5.28
N PRO A 31 -24.86 20.08 4.22
CA PRO A 31 -23.80 19.18 3.77
C PRO A 31 -22.71 19.85 2.92
N VAL A 32 -22.99 21.02 2.33
CA VAL A 32 -22.14 21.67 1.31
C VAL A 32 -21.33 22.84 1.88
N TYR A 33 -21.94 23.66 2.73
CA TYR A 33 -21.32 24.88 3.24
C TYR A 33 -20.66 24.69 4.61
N SER A 34 -19.85 25.66 5.00
CA SER A 34 -19.36 25.78 6.37
C SER A 34 -20.53 26.04 7.34
N LEU A 35 -20.30 25.88 8.65
CA LEU A 35 -21.28 26.21 9.68
C LEU A 35 -21.78 27.67 9.52
N ALA A 36 -20.86 28.61 9.27
CA ALA A 36 -21.20 30.00 9.02
C ALA A 36 -22.05 30.17 7.75
N GLY A 37 -21.73 29.45 6.66
CA GLY A 37 -22.53 29.49 5.44
C GLY A 37 -23.93 28.88 5.59
N THR A 38 -24.08 27.84 6.42
CA THR A 38 -25.38 27.22 6.73
C THR A 38 -26.27 28.18 7.53
N ILE A 39 -25.71 28.82 8.56
CA ILE A 39 -26.42 29.83 9.36
C ILE A 39 -26.77 31.04 8.48
N ALA A 40 -25.84 31.52 7.67
CA ALA A 40 -26.09 32.64 6.74
C ALA A 40 -27.22 32.32 5.75
N THR A 41 -27.28 31.08 5.24
CA THR A 41 -28.38 30.65 4.37
C THR A 41 -29.73 30.69 5.10
N GLY A 42 -29.77 30.24 6.36
CA GLY A 42 -30.95 30.38 7.23
C GLY A 42 -31.39 31.83 7.42
N VAL A 43 -30.46 32.72 7.80
CA VAL A 43 -30.74 34.15 7.99
C VAL A 43 -31.26 34.81 6.70
N VAL A 44 -30.65 34.51 5.55
CA VAL A 44 -31.12 35.04 4.25
C VAL A 44 -32.52 34.51 3.93
N THR A 45 -32.79 33.23 4.23
CA THR A 45 -34.12 32.64 4.04
C THR A 45 -35.17 33.33 4.91
N GLU A 46 -34.82 33.65 6.16
CA GLU A 46 -35.65 34.38 7.13
C GLU A 46 -36.00 35.79 6.63
N LEU A 47 -34.98 36.55 6.19
CA LEU A 47 -35.14 37.91 5.67
C LEU A 47 -35.99 37.93 4.38
N LEU A 48 -35.79 36.95 3.52
CA LEU A 48 -36.52 36.84 2.27
C LEU A 48 -37.99 36.47 2.51
N GLY A 49 -38.25 35.55 3.44
CA GLY A 49 -39.60 35.22 3.90
C GLY A 49 -40.32 36.42 4.53
N MET A 50 -39.61 37.24 5.32
CA MET A 50 -40.12 38.49 5.89
C MET A 50 -40.50 39.50 4.79
N ALA A 51 -39.63 39.71 3.81
CA ALA A 51 -39.86 40.64 2.71
C ALA A 51 -41.07 40.23 1.86
N MET A 52 -41.17 38.95 1.48
CA MET A 52 -42.30 38.43 0.71
C MET A 52 -43.64 38.60 1.44
N GLY A 53 -43.68 38.24 2.72
CA GLY A 53 -44.88 38.41 3.51
C GLY A 53 -45.34 39.88 3.60
N TYR A 54 -44.40 40.83 3.70
CA TYR A 54 -44.72 42.25 3.82
C TYR A 54 -45.37 42.77 2.53
N THR A 55 -44.88 42.34 1.36
CA THR A 55 -45.40 42.76 0.06
C THR A 55 -46.80 42.22 -0.27
N LYS A 56 -47.16 41.02 0.21
CA LYS A 56 -48.46 40.40 -0.07
C LYS A 56 -49.58 40.80 0.92
N GLY A 57 -49.26 41.59 1.94
CA GLY A 57 -50.21 42.44 2.66
C GLY A 57 -51.50 41.77 3.17
N ASN A 58 -51.42 40.62 3.85
CA ASN A 58 -52.45 40.10 4.78
C ASN A 58 -52.09 38.69 5.25
N VAL A 59 -51.22 38.57 6.25
CA VAL A 59 -50.96 37.30 6.91
C VAL A 59 -51.17 37.52 8.41
N ALA A 60 -51.98 36.69 9.05
CA ALA A 60 -52.21 36.79 10.49
C ALA A 60 -50.87 36.74 11.23
N LEU A 61 -50.70 37.52 12.32
CA LEU A 61 -49.48 37.50 13.13
C LEU A 61 -49.07 36.07 13.51
N THR A 62 -50.04 35.23 13.84
CA THR A 62 -49.84 33.81 14.17
C THR A 62 -49.16 33.03 13.03
N GLU A 63 -49.53 33.27 11.78
CA GLU A 63 -48.98 32.56 10.63
C GLU A 63 -47.54 33.00 10.32
N TYR A 64 -47.22 34.28 10.54
CA TYR A 64 -45.85 34.77 10.51
C TYR A 64 -44.98 34.11 11.58
N PHE A 65 -45.44 34.11 12.84
CA PHE A 65 -44.70 33.49 13.94
C PHE A 65 -44.40 32.01 13.67
N VAL A 66 -45.37 31.26 13.15
CA VAL A 66 -45.18 29.85 12.80
C VAL A 66 -44.13 29.68 11.69
N ARG A 67 -44.16 30.52 10.65
CA ARG A 67 -43.19 30.48 9.55
C ARG A 67 -41.77 30.82 10.02
N PHE A 68 -41.61 31.89 10.79
CA PHE A 68 -40.33 32.30 11.37
C PHE A 68 -39.76 31.24 12.32
N ALA A 69 -40.60 30.73 13.24
CA ALA A 69 -40.19 29.69 14.16
C ALA A 69 -39.74 28.41 13.42
N THR A 70 -40.41 28.07 12.33
CA THR A 70 -40.07 26.88 11.51
C THR A 70 -38.72 27.03 10.81
N ILE A 71 -38.45 28.18 10.16
CA ILE A 71 -37.16 28.43 9.48
C ILE A 71 -36.03 28.50 10.51
N ALA A 72 -36.26 29.16 11.66
CA ALA A 72 -35.31 29.23 12.75
C ALA A 72 -34.98 27.83 13.31
N VAL A 73 -35.99 27.01 13.62
CA VAL A 73 -35.81 25.64 14.12
C VAL A 73 -35.06 24.78 13.09
N LEU A 74 -35.42 24.86 11.80
CA LEU A 74 -34.75 24.07 10.76
C LEU A 74 -33.33 24.56 10.47
N THR A 75 -33.06 25.85 10.61
CA THR A 75 -31.70 26.40 10.53
C THR A 75 -30.84 25.91 11.70
N VAL A 76 -31.39 25.89 12.92
CA VAL A 76 -30.71 25.32 14.09
C VAL A 76 -30.44 23.83 13.88
N LEU A 77 -31.43 23.06 13.41
CA LEU A 77 -31.26 21.64 13.12
C LEU A 77 -30.20 21.41 12.03
N ALA A 78 -30.23 22.19 10.95
CA ALA A 78 -29.24 22.16 9.88
C ALA A 78 -27.82 22.50 10.38
N ALA A 79 -27.69 23.48 11.28
CA ALA A 79 -26.42 23.84 11.91
C ALA A 79 -25.90 22.73 12.84
N LEU A 80 -26.78 22.07 13.60
CA LEU A 80 -26.43 20.92 14.43
C LEU A 80 -25.96 19.73 13.57
N LEU A 81 -26.67 19.42 12.49
CA LEU A 81 -26.29 18.40 11.53
C LEU A 81 -24.93 18.71 10.87
N ASN A 82 -24.74 19.95 10.41
CA ASN A 82 -23.44 20.41 9.86
C ASN A 82 -22.31 20.22 10.87
N ARG A 83 -22.53 20.59 12.14
CA ARG A 83 -21.53 20.44 13.20
C ARG A 83 -21.23 18.98 13.52
N ALA A 84 -22.24 18.10 13.52
CA ALA A 84 -22.06 16.66 13.70
C ALA A 84 -21.23 16.07 12.53
N MET A 85 -21.65 16.32 11.28
CA MET A 85 -20.92 15.88 10.09
C MET A 85 -19.48 16.42 10.04
N ALA A 86 -19.26 17.68 10.48
CA ALA A 86 -17.93 18.26 10.53
C ALA A 86 -17.04 17.62 11.61
N ARG A 87 -17.60 17.17 12.73
CA ARG A 87 -16.87 16.40 13.75
C ARG A 87 -16.47 15.03 13.22
N ASP A 88 -17.41 14.31 12.61
CA ASP A 88 -17.14 12.99 12.03
C ASP A 88 -16.04 13.07 10.98
N ARG A 89 -16.11 14.06 10.08
CA ARG A 89 -15.06 14.33 9.08
C ARG A 89 -13.70 14.65 9.71
N ARG A 90 -13.65 15.35 10.84
CA ARG A 90 -12.39 15.67 11.54
C ARG A 90 -11.81 14.44 12.22
N GLN A 91 -12.64 13.68 12.93
CA GLN A 91 -12.20 12.45 13.59
C GLN A 91 -11.64 11.43 12.59
N LEU A 92 -12.25 11.31 11.40
CA LEU A 92 -11.72 10.47 10.32
C LEU A 92 -10.36 10.97 9.78
N LYS A 93 -10.17 12.29 9.67
CA LYS A 93 -8.88 12.87 9.26
C LYS A 93 -7.80 12.64 10.30
N ASP A 94 -8.10 12.87 11.57
CA ASP A 94 -7.13 12.72 12.67
C ASP A 94 -6.67 11.26 12.76
N THR A 95 -7.58 10.28 12.70
CA THR A 95 -7.20 8.86 12.72
C THR A 95 -6.40 8.46 11.49
N ARG A 96 -6.74 8.99 10.29
CA ARG A 96 -5.98 8.75 9.07
C ARG A 96 -4.55 9.27 9.18
N GLU A 97 -4.36 10.49 9.67
CA GLU A 97 -3.03 11.09 9.83
C GLU A 97 -2.16 10.27 10.79
N VAL A 98 -2.76 9.76 11.87
CA VAL A 98 -2.08 8.84 12.80
C VAL A 98 -1.71 7.53 12.12
N ALA A 99 -2.63 6.89 11.39
CA ALA A 99 -2.35 5.65 10.67
C ALA A 99 -1.23 5.82 9.63
N GLU A 100 -1.27 6.91 8.85
CA GLU A 100 -0.20 7.26 7.90
C GLU A 100 1.13 7.55 8.59
N ALA A 101 1.11 8.19 9.77
CA ALA A 101 2.33 8.45 10.54
C ALA A 101 2.95 7.16 11.10
N VAL A 102 2.12 6.24 11.63
CA VAL A 102 2.59 4.93 12.09
C VAL A 102 3.10 4.11 10.92
N GLN A 103 2.40 4.08 9.78
CA GLN A 103 2.88 3.35 8.61
C GLN A 103 4.17 3.94 8.06
N ARG A 104 4.33 5.26 8.03
CA ARG A 104 5.60 5.91 7.67
C ARG A 104 6.74 5.62 8.64
N ALA A 105 6.45 5.27 9.90
CA ALA A 105 7.46 4.84 10.86
C ALA A 105 7.89 3.38 10.64
N VAL A 106 7.01 2.56 10.05
CA VAL A 106 7.25 1.13 9.73
C VAL A 106 7.91 0.98 8.37
N LEU A 107 7.43 1.71 7.36
CA LEU A 107 7.92 1.62 6.00
C LEU A 107 9.21 2.42 5.82
N PRO A 108 10.28 1.81 5.29
CA PRO A 108 11.50 2.52 4.95
C PRO A 108 11.21 3.62 3.92
N ILE A 109 11.87 4.76 4.04
CA ILE A 109 11.95 5.72 2.94
C ILE A 109 13.10 5.25 2.04
N PRO A 110 12.84 4.76 0.82
CA PRO A 110 13.88 4.35 -0.10
C PRO A 110 14.78 5.56 -0.39
N PRO A 111 16.11 5.38 -0.42
CA PRO A 111 16.97 6.46 -0.89
C PRO A 111 16.60 6.78 -2.35
N ALA A 112 16.70 8.05 -2.73
CA ALA A 112 16.38 8.49 -4.09
C ALA A 112 17.21 7.78 -5.17
N ARG A 113 18.35 7.18 -4.81
CA ARG A 113 19.20 6.42 -5.71
C ARG A 113 19.70 5.15 -5.04
N VAL A 114 19.64 4.03 -5.78
CA VAL A 114 20.21 2.73 -5.38
C VAL A 114 20.94 2.13 -6.57
N GLY A 115 22.27 2.03 -6.50
CA GLY A 115 23.08 1.53 -7.62
C GLY A 115 22.80 2.32 -8.92
N PRO A 116 22.47 1.65 -10.04
CA PRO A 116 22.17 2.30 -11.32
C PRO A 116 20.73 2.86 -11.40
N LEU A 117 19.96 2.87 -10.31
CA LEU A 117 18.53 3.19 -10.32
C LEU A 117 18.21 4.50 -9.63
N ASP A 118 17.36 5.31 -10.26
CA ASP A 118 16.60 6.39 -9.65
C ASP A 118 15.30 5.82 -9.09
N VAL A 119 14.97 6.17 -7.84
CA VAL A 119 13.92 5.49 -7.05
C VAL A 119 13.00 6.51 -6.42
N ALA A 120 11.70 6.26 -6.51
CA ALA A 120 10.69 6.96 -5.73
C ALA A 120 9.67 5.98 -5.16
N SER A 121 9.10 6.33 -4.01
CA SER A 121 7.94 5.63 -3.46
C SER A 121 6.87 6.62 -3.01
N ARG A 122 5.62 6.17 -3.03
CA ARG A 122 4.46 6.89 -2.48
C ARG A 122 3.58 5.89 -1.76
N TYR A 123 2.94 6.35 -0.70
CA TYR A 123 1.97 5.58 0.05
C TYR A 123 0.76 6.46 0.34
N ARG A 124 -0.43 5.87 0.22
CA ARG A 124 -1.69 6.55 0.52
C ARG A 124 -2.61 5.63 1.31
N ALA A 125 -2.99 6.06 2.50
CA ALA A 125 -3.91 5.31 3.34
C ALA A 125 -5.39 5.48 2.91
N ALA A 126 -6.17 4.43 3.13
CA ALA A 126 -7.61 4.37 2.99
C ALA A 126 -8.35 5.22 4.04
N ALA A 127 -9.45 5.86 3.64
CA ALA A 127 -10.18 6.79 4.51
C ALA A 127 -11.19 6.09 5.43
N ARG A 128 -11.60 4.85 5.14
CA ARG A 128 -12.81 4.25 5.71
C ARG A 128 -12.63 3.66 7.10
N GLU A 129 -11.42 3.23 7.46
CA GLU A 129 -11.16 2.55 8.74
C GLU A 129 -9.94 3.09 9.50
N ALA A 130 -9.11 3.93 8.86
CA ALA A 130 -7.87 4.45 9.44
C ALA A 130 -7.04 3.36 10.17
N ALA A 131 -7.12 2.14 9.65
CA ALA A 131 -6.31 1.03 10.07
C ALA A 131 -4.97 1.12 9.33
N ILE A 132 -3.91 0.64 9.99
CA ILE A 132 -2.58 0.59 9.39
C ILE A 132 -2.55 -0.56 8.36
N GLY A 133 -2.09 -0.31 7.14
CA GLY A 133 -2.09 -1.28 6.04
C GLY A 133 -1.12 -2.44 6.19
N GLY A 134 -1.40 -3.52 5.45
CA GLY A 134 -0.49 -4.63 5.18
C GLY A 134 0.50 -4.37 4.05
N ASP A 135 0.29 -3.29 3.29
CA ASP A 135 1.14 -2.83 2.20
C ASP A 135 2.57 -2.50 2.65
N LEU A 136 3.54 -3.06 1.94
CA LEU A 136 4.95 -2.80 2.15
C LEU A 136 5.72 -2.72 0.84
N TYR A 137 6.80 -1.96 0.87
CA TYR A 137 7.79 -1.96 -0.19
C TYR A 137 9.19 -1.85 0.42
N ALA A 138 10.18 -2.43 -0.25
CA ALA A 138 11.57 -2.40 0.17
C ALA A 138 12.50 -2.43 -1.04
N ILE A 139 13.68 -1.85 -0.88
CA ILE A 139 14.74 -1.88 -1.88
C ILE A 139 16.10 -1.87 -1.18
N ARG A 140 17.03 -2.69 -1.66
CA ARG A 140 18.35 -2.82 -1.06
C ARG A 140 19.40 -3.17 -2.13
N PRO A 141 20.61 -2.59 -2.08
CA PRO A 141 21.74 -3.12 -2.82
C PRO A 141 22.03 -4.56 -2.40
N THR A 142 22.37 -5.40 -3.37
CA THR A 142 22.93 -6.74 -3.18
C THR A 142 24.36 -6.75 -3.74
N PRO A 143 25.16 -7.80 -3.50
CA PRO A 143 26.47 -7.91 -4.15
C PRO A 143 26.41 -7.87 -5.68
N ASP A 144 25.34 -8.40 -6.27
CA ASP A 144 25.19 -8.57 -7.72
C ASP A 144 24.29 -7.51 -8.39
N GLY A 145 23.72 -6.59 -7.61
CA GLY A 145 22.83 -5.56 -8.13
C GLY A 145 21.95 -4.90 -7.07
N VAL A 146 20.67 -4.82 -7.36
CA VAL A 146 19.64 -4.24 -6.50
C VAL A 146 18.45 -5.17 -6.44
N ARG A 147 18.01 -5.50 -5.23
CA ARG A 147 16.80 -6.27 -4.97
C ARG A 147 15.72 -5.35 -4.45
N MET A 148 14.50 -5.51 -4.95
CA MET A 148 13.32 -4.80 -4.49
C MET A 148 12.17 -5.77 -4.23
N MET A 149 11.25 -5.35 -3.37
CA MET A 149 10.04 -6.08 -3.04
C MET A 149 8.90 -5.09 -2.88
N ILE A 150 7.73 -5.45 -3.40
CA ILE A 150 6.45 -4.87 -3.00
C ILE A 150 5.55 -6.03 -2.57
N ALA A 151 4.78 -5.84 -1.51
CA ALA A 151 3.87 -6.86 -1.03
C ALA A 151 2.67 -6.24 -0.33
N ASP A 152 1.58 -7.00 -0.29
CA ASP A 152 0.41 -6.71 0.55
C ASP A 152 0.12 -7.92 1.44
N VAL A 153 0.20 -7.71 2.75
CA VAL A 153 -0.11 -8.69 3.77
C VAL A 153 -1.60 -8.70 4.03
N ARG A 154 -2.20 -9.89 3.95
CA ARG A 154 -3.62 -10.08 4.27
C ARG A 154 -3.93 -9.62 5.69
N GLY A 155 -4.82 -8.65 5.79
CA GLY A 155 -5.32 -8.12 7.07
C GLY A 155 -4.93 -6.66 7.26
N LYS A 156 -5.38 -6.06 8.36
CA LYS A 156 -5.13 -4.64 8.68
C LYS A 156 -4.83 -4.46 10.16
N GLY A 157 -4.27 -3.31 10.50
CA GLY A 157 -3.95 -2.91 11.86
C GLY A 157 -2.65 -3.53 12.39
N LEU A 158 -2.52 -3.58 13.72
CA LEU A 158 -1.27 -3.94 14.39
C LEU A 158 -0.78 -5.37 14.11
N GLY A 159 -1.69 -6.30 13.79
CA GLY A 159 -1.31 -7.66 13.39
C GLY A 159 -0.51 -7.66 12.09
N ALA A 160 -1.05 -7.02 11.05
CA ALA A 160 -0.40 -6.87 9.75
C ALA A 160 0.96 -6.17 9.87
N VAL A 161 1.06 -5.11 10.69
CA VAL A 161 2.33 -4.39 10.93
C VAL A 161 3.44 -5.28 11.48
N ARG A 162 3.11 -6.24 12.36
CA ARG A 162 4.12 -7.19 12.87
C ARG A 162 4.66 -8.07 11.75
N ILE A 163 3.78 -8.56 10.88
CA ILE A 163 4.14 -9.40 9.75
C ILE A 163 4.99 -8.58 8.76
N VAL A 164 4.58 -7.36 8.43
CA VAL A 164 5.34 -6.41 7.60
C VAL A 164 6.76 -6.24 8.13
N ASN A 165 6.93 -5.96 9.42
CA ASN A 165 8.26 -5.79 10.02
C ASN A 165 9.14 -7.05 9.93
N ARG A 166 8.55 -8.23 10.16
CA ARG A 166 9.27 -9.51 10.02
C ARG A 166 9.68 -9.77 8.58
N LEU A 167 8.78 -9.53 7.61
CA LEU A 167 9.06 -9.65 6.18
C LEU A 167 10.17 -8.69 5.74
N LEU A 168 10.11 -7.43 6.17
CA LEU A 168 11.17 -6.45 5.90
C LEU A 168 12.52 -6.90 6.47
N GLY A 169 12.55 -7.40 7.71
CA GLY A 169 13.76 -7.93 8.33
C GLY A 169 14.37 -9.08 7.51
N VAL A 170 13.57 -10.09 7.18
CA VAL A 170 14.03 -11.23 6.36
C VAL A 170 14.44 -10.79 4.96
N PHE A 171 13.72 -9.87 4.34
CA PHE A 171 14.07 -9.31 3.04
C PHE A 171 15.45 -8.64 3.06
N TYR A 172 15.74 -7.82 4.08
CA TYR A 172 17.03 -7.13 4.16
C TYR A 172 18.19 -8.10 4.41
N GLU A 173 18.00 -9.10 5.25
CA GLU A 173 18.99 -10.16 5.45
C GLU A 173 19.21 -10.97 4.17
N ALA A 174 18.13 -11.35 3.47
CA ALA A 174 18.20 -12.06 2.20
C ALA A 174 18.91 -11.24 1.13
N ALA A 175 18.61 -9.94 1.01
CA ALA A 175 19.28 -9.05 0.07
C ALA A 175 20.79 -8.90 0.35
N ALA A 176 21.21 -8.99 1.61
CA ALA A 176 22.62 -8.89 2.00
C ALA A 176 23.41 -10.19 1.73
N HIS A 177 22.77 -11.35 1.90
CA HIS A 177 23.48 -12.62 2.03
C HIS A 177 23.07 -13.72 1.04
N ILE A 178 21.92 -13.59 0.38
CA ILE A 178 21.36 -14.61 -0.51
C ILE A 178 21.35 -14.10 -1.96
N PRO A 179 22.30 -14.55 -2.81
CA PRO A 179 22.40 -14.09 -4.19
C PRO A 179 21.20 -14.52 -5.03
N ASP A 180 20.74 -15.76 -4.89
CA ASP A 180 19.65 -16.30 -5.71
C ASP A 180 18.28 -15.73 -5.28
N LEU A 181 17.49 -15.29 -6.26
CA LEU A 181 16.18 -14.70 -6.02
C LEU A 181 15.17 -15.72 -5.49
N THR A 182 15.24 -16.96 -5.96
CA THR A 182 14.37 -18.06 -5.55
C THR A 182 14.65 -18.47 -4.10
N ASP A 183 15.93 -18.57 -3.72
CA ASP A 183 16.32 -18.87 -2.34
C ASP A 183 15.83 -17.78 -1.35
N ALA A 184 15.83 -16.51 -1.78
CA ALA A 184 15.26 -15.42 -0.98
C ALA A 184 13.74 -15.53 -0.83
N VAL A 185 13.04 -15.99 -1.87
CA VAL A 185 11.60 -16.28 -1.82
C VAL A 185 11.33 -17.44 -0.86
N ASP A 186 12.12 -18.50 -0.91
CA ASP A 186 11.99 -19.66 -0.01
C ASP A 186 12.14 -19.24 1.46
N LEU A 187 13.07 -18.33 1.77
CA LEU A 187 13.24 -17.81 3.13
C LEU A 187 12.03 -16.98 3.62
N LEU A 188 11.42 -16.19 2.73
CA LEU A 188 10.20 -15.44 3.03
C LEU A 188 8.99 -16.36 3.19
N GLU A 189 8.90 -17.42 2.37
CA GLU A 189 7.87 -18.45 2.46
C GLU A 189 7.97 -19.17 3.82
N GLU A 190 9.16 -19.61 4.22
CA GLU A 190 9.39 -20.24 5.52
C GLU A 190 8.98 -19.32 6.68
N LEU A 191 9.28 -18.02 6.58
CA LEU A 191 8.84 -17.04 7.58
C LEU A 191 7.31 -17.00 7.68
N MET A 192 6.62 -16.91 6.54
CA MET A 192 5.16 -16.83 6.53
C MET A 192 4.51 -18.10 7.08
N GLN A 193 5.03 -19.28 6.73
CA GLN A 193 4.58 -20.55 7.28
C GLN A 193 4.78 -20.64 8.80
N ARG A 194 5.90 -20.12 9.32
CA ARG A 194 6.14 -20.04 10.77
C ARG A 194 5.17 -19.08 11.45
N ILE A 195 4.91 -17.91 10.87
CA ILE A 195 3.93 -16.94 11.39
C ILE A 195 2.54 -17.57 11.46
N ASP A 196 2.13 -18.27 10.40
CA ASP A 196 0.83 -18.95 10.34
C ASP A 196 0.70 -20.03 11.41
N ALA A 197 1.77 -20.80 11.66
CA ALA A 197 1.81 -21.80 12.71
C ALA A 197 1.81 -21.20 14.14
N GLU A 198 2.36 -20.00 14.33
CA GLU A 198 2.41 -19.30 15.61
C GLU A 198 1.08 -18.61 15.97
N GLU A 199 0.36 -18.08 14.98
CA GLU A 199 -0.89 -17.35 15.21
C GLU A 199 -2.10 -18.33 15.24
N ALA A 200 -2.80 -18.40 16.38
CA ALA A 200 -4.05 -19.17 16.52
C ALA A 200 -5.25 -18.46 15.86
N GLY A 201 -5.10 -18.08 14.58
CA GLY A 201 -5.98 -17.20 13.83
C GLY A 201 -6.28 -17.68 12.40
N PRO A 202 -6.90 -16.83 11.56
CA PRO A 202 -7.09 -17.14 10.14
C PRO A 202 -5.75 -17.13 9.38
N GLU A 203 -5.65 -17.95 8.31
CA GLU A 203 -4.41 -18.13 7.53
C GLU A 203 -3.70 -16.81 7.18
N SER A 204 -2.41 -16.71 7.51
CA SER A 204 -1.57 -15.55 7.21
C SER A 204 -0.86 -15.72 5.87
N PHE A 205 -1.19 -14.88 4.90
CA PHE A 205 -0.53 -14.86 3.59
C PHE A 205 -0.23 -13.44 3.13
N ALA A 206 0.70 -13.30 2.19
CA ALA A 206 1.02 -12.02 1.57
C ALA A 206 1.16 -12.18 0.05
N THR A 207 0.52 -11.31 -0.72
CA THR A 207 0.82 -11.21 -2.15
C THR A 207 2.12 -10.42 -2.30
N ALA A 208 3.02 -10.81 -3.19
CA ALA A 208 4.29 -10.10 -3.35
C ALA A 208 4.84 -10.14 -4.78
N VAL A 209 5.66 -9.15 -5.12
CA VAL A 209 6.59 -9.21 -6.25
C VAL A 209 7.98 -8.94 -5.72
N LEU A 210 8.93 -9.82 -6.04
CA LEU A 210 10.35 -9.59 -5.84
C LEU A 210 11.02 -9.38 -7.18
N ILE A 211 11.94 -8.41 -7.25
CA ILE A 211 12.66 -8.08 -8.47
C ILE A 211 14.14 -7.88 -8.18
N ASP A 212 14.99 -8.57 -8.95
CA ASP A 212 16.41 -8.28 -9.03
C ASP A 212 16.75 -7.52 -10.29
N VAL A 213 17.59 -6.50 -10.12
CA VAL A 213 18.20 -5.73 -11.20
C VAL A 213 19.71 -5.86 -11.07
N PRO A 214 20.40 -6.49 -12.04
CA PRO A 214 21.85 -6.61 -11.99
C PRO A 214 22.54 -5.24 -11.98
N ASN A 215 23.81 -5.22 -11.58
CA ASN A 215 24.63 -4.00 -11.57
C ASN A 215 24.68 -3.24 -12.91
N ASP A 216 24.50 -3.93 -14.05
CA ASP A 216 24.43 -3.30 -15.38
C ASP A 216 23.10 -2.59 -15.67
N GLY A 217 22.08 -2.82 -14.83
CA GLY A 217 20.74 -2.25 -14.94
C GLY A 217 19.96 -2.69 -16.17
N SER A 218 20.41 -3.71 -16.91
CA SER A 218 19.92 -4.02 -18.26
C SER A 218 18.68 -4.92 -18.28
N ALA A 219 18.44 -5.65 -17.19
CA ALA A 219 17.38 -6.65 -17.10
C ALA A 219 16.69 -6.59 -15.73
N LEU A 220 15.46 -7.10 -15.73
CA LEU A 220 14.67 -7.39 -14.54
C LEU A 220 14.53 -8.90 -14.43
N TYR A 221 14.77 -9.45 -13.25
CA TYR A 221 14.40 -10.81 -12.88
C TYR A 221 13.29 -10.73 -11.87
N ILE A 222 12.10 -11.22 -12.23
CA ILE A 222 10.87 -10.99 -11.49
C ILE A 222 10.32 -12.32 -11.00
N VAL A 223 9.96 -12.36 -9.71
CA VAL A 223 9.14 -13.42 -9.13
C VAL A 223 7.85 -12.79 -8.64
N ASN A 224 6.73 -13.16 -9.24
CA ASN A 224 5.40 -12.70 -8.83
C ASN A 224 4.68 -13.81 -8.07
N LEU A 225 4.26 -13.52 -6.85
CA LEU A 225 3.62 -14.37 -5.86
C LEU A 225 2.17 -13.92 -5.64
N GLY A 226 1.37 -13.97 -6.71
CA GLY A 226 -0.05 -13.64 -6.70
C GLY A 226 -0.37 -12.14 -6.56
N HIS A 227 0.57 -11.26 -6.90
CA HIS A 227 0.43 -9.81 -6.79
C HIS A 227 0.14 -9.17 -8.17
N PRO A 228 -0.44 -7.95 -8.24
CA PRO A 228 -0.59 -7.24 -9.51
C PRO A 228 0.74 -7.12 -10.29
N ALA A 229 0.68 -7.33 -11.61
CA ALA A 229 1.86 -7.29 -12.47
C ALA A 229 2.46 -5.88 -12.51
N PRO A 230 3.79 -5.72 -12.34
CA PRO A 230 4.45 -4.43 -12.52
C PRO A 230 4.25 -3.88 -13.93
N LEU A 231 4.19 -2.56 -14.06
CA LEU A 231 4.06 -1.88 -15.36
C LEU A 231 5.40 -1.31 -15.81
N LEU A 232 5.84 -1.71 -16.99
CA LEU A 232 6.97 -1.07 -17.67
C LEU A 232 6.47 0.08 -18.53
N VAL A 233 6.83 1.30 -18.17
CA VAL A 233 6.55 2.52 -18.92
C VAL A 233 7.76 2.84 -19.79
N HIS A 234 7.60 2.72 -21.11
CA HIS A 234 8.68 2.97 -22.06
C HIS A 234 8.11 3.56 -23.37
N ARG A 235 8.67 4.68 -23.82
CA ARG A 235 8.29 5.37 -25.08
C ARG A 235 6.79 5.64 -25.20
N GLY A 236 6.17 6.16 -24.12
CA GLY A 236 4.74 6.49 -24.11
C GLY A 236 3.82 5.26 -24.14
N ARG A 237 4.31 4.10 -23.71
CA ARG A 237 3.50 2.90 -23.56
C ARG A 237 3.75 2.30 -22.19
N ALA A 238 2.68 2.04 -21.44
CA ALA A 238 2.71 1.19 -20.28
C ALA A 238 2.33 -0.23 -20.69
N SER A 239 3.15 -1.22 -20.31
CA SER A 239 2.89 -2.64 -20.56
C SER A 239 3.07 -3.45 -19.28
N PRO A 240 2.11 -4.32 -18.92
CA PRO A 240 2.28 -5.22 -17.79
C PRO A 240 3.36 -6.26 -18.07
N LEU A 241 4.19 -6.51 -17.06
CA LEU A 241 5.17 -7.59 -17.03
C LEU A 241 4.51 -8.83 -16.41
N GLU A 242 3.58 -9.42 -17.15
CA GLU A 242 2.77 -10.56 -16.70
C GLU A 242 3.67 -11.77 -16.37
N PRO A 243 3.41 -12.51 -15.27
CA PRO A 243 4.18 -13.70 -14.97
C PRO A 243 3.97 -14.78 -16.03
N SER A 244 5.02 -15.55 -16.37
CA SER A 244 4.91 -16.64 -17.35
C SER A 244 4.03 -17.80 -16.88
N ALA A 245 3.90 -17.97 -15.56
CA ALA A 245 2.96 -18.88 -14.94
C ALA A 245 2.44 -18.29 -13.62
N PRO A 246 1.18 -18.57 -13.24
CA PRO A 246 0.64 -18.12 -11.97
C PRO A 246 1.35 -18.80 -10.80
N SER A 247 1.62 -18.02 -9.75
CA SER A 247 2.16 -18.49 -8.48
C SER A 247 1.22 -18.13 -7.34
N LEU A 248 1.29 -18.89 -6.25
CA LEU A 248 0.50 -18.60 -5.05
C LEU A 248 1.15 -17.47 -4.23
N PRO A 249 0.35 -16.75 -3.41
CA PRO A 249 0.87 -15.84 -2.40
C PRO A 249 1.84 -16.52 -1.42
N LEU A 250 2.72 -15.70 -0.82
CA LEU A 250 3.61 -16.14 0.25
C LEU A 250 2.80 -16.69 1.42
N GLY A 251 3.24 -17.83 1.97
CA GLY A 251 2.57 -18.57 3.04
C GLY A 251 1.58 -19.62 2.54
N LEU A 252 1.31 -19.67 1.23
CA LEU A 252 0.45 -20.68 0.60
C LEU A 252 1.22 -21.62 -0.33
N GLY A 253 2.56 -21.59 -0.31
CA GLY A 253 3.42 -22.37 -1.19
C GLY A 253 3.19 -23.88 -1.13
N ASP A 254 2.83 -24.40 0.05
CA ASP A 254 2.55 -25.83 0.28
C ASP A 254 1.34 -26.36 -0.53
N LEU A 255 0.47 -25.47 -1.01
CA LEU A 255 -0.69 -25.80 -1.84
C LEU A 255 -0.36 -25.81 -3.34
N GLY A 256 0.85 -25.39 -3.72
CA GLY A 256 1.22 -25.06 -5.09
C GLY A 256 2.43 -25.81 -5.63
N ARG A 257 3.05 -25.22 -6.66
CA ARG A 257 4.28 -25.74 -7.26
C ARG A 257 5.48 -25.49 -6.34
N ARG A 258 6.37 -26.48 -6.25
CA ARG A 258 7.55 -26.46 -5.38
C ARG A 258 8.66 -25.48 -5.78
N ARG A 259 8.62 -24.91 -6.99
CA ARG A 259 9.54 -23.85 -7.44
C ARG A 259 8.76 -22.78 -8.20
N VAL A 260 8.98 -21.54 -7.81
CA VAL A 260 8.34 -20.36 -8.40
C VAL A 260 9.13 -19.95 -9.66
N PRO A 261 8.46 -19.62 -10.79
CA PRO A 261 9.15 -19.15 -11.99
C PRO A 261 9.84 -17.81 -11.75
N VAL A 262 11.04 -17.64 -12.34
CA VAL A 262 11.74 -16.36 -12.42
C VAL A 262 11.64 -15.87 -13.86
N ASP A 263 10.94 -14.77 -14.07
CA ASP A 263 10.73 -14.18 -15.39
C ASP A 263 11.77 -13.10 -15.68
N ARG A 264 12.32 -13.12 -16.90
CA ARG A 264 13.33 -12.15 -17.33
C ARG A 264 12.75 -11.15 -18.33
N TYR A 265 12.87 -9.87 -17.99
CA TYR A 265 12.48 -8.76 -18.86
C TYR A 265 13.66 -7.82 -19.11
N ALA A 266 13.64 -7.10 -20.23
CA ALA A 266 14.61 -6.02 -20.47
C ALA A 266 14.19 -4.76 -19.70
N LEU A 267 15.17 -4.01 -19.19
CA LEU A 267 14.98 -2.66 -18.66
C LEU A 267 15.72 -1.67 -19.57
N PRO A 268 15.05 -1.12 -20.60
CA PRO A 268 15.68 -0.15 -21.49
C PRO A 268 16.15 1.11 -20.74
N PRO A 269 17.24 1.76 -21.22
CA PRO A 269 17.51 3.14 -20.81
C PRO A 269 16.28 4.00 -21.17
N ASP A 270 15.86 4.89 -20.27
CA ASP A 270 14.63 5.70 -20.35
C ASP A 270 13.30 4.96 -20.08
N ALA A 271 13.33 3.71 -19.64
CA ALA A 271 12.15 3.03 -19.11
C ALA A 271 12.00 3.29 -17.60
N THR A 272 10.75 3.39 -17.16
CA THR A 272 10.39 3.41 -15.74
C THR A 272 9.55 2.18 -15.43
N LEU A 273 10.00 1.38 -14.48
CA LEU A 273 9.22 0.30 -13.89
C LEU A 273 8.37 0.87 -12.75
N VAL A 274 7.07 0.60 -12.77
CA VAL A 274 6.12 1.03 -11.75
C VAL A 274 5.53 -0.21 -11.09
N LEU A 275 5.74 -0.33 -9.79
CA LEU A 275 5.17 -1.34 -8.91
C LEU A 275 4.08 -0.71 -8.04
N PHE A 276 3.02 -1.45 -7.76
CA PHE A 276 1.91 -1.00 -6.93
C PHE A 276 1.20 -2.18 -6.28
N THR A 277 0.58 -1.93 -5.13
CA THR A 277 -0.33 -2.87 -4.46
C THR A 277 -1.72 -2.87 -5.09
N ASP A 278 -2.54 -3.83 -4.71
CA ASP A 278 -3.88 -4.03 -5.27
C ASP A 278 -4.81 -2.83 -4.99
N GLY A 279 -4.63 -2.09 -3.90
CA GLY A 279 -5.42 -0.89 -3.63
C GLY A 279 -5.26 0.24 -4.65
N LEU A 280 -4.29 0.16 -5.57
CA LEU A 280 -4.30 1.01 -6.77
C LEU A 280 -5.34 0.54 -7.81
N VAL A 281 -5.32 -0.74 -8.19
CA VAL A 281 -6.14 -1.29 -9.29
C VAL A 281 -7.54 -1.69 -8.83
N GLU A 282 -7.70 -2.01 -7.56
CA GLU A 282 -8.99 -2.30 -6.93
C GLU A 282 -9.76 -1.04 -6.54
N ALA A 283 -9.12 0.14 -6.59
CA ALA A 283 -9.76 1.42 -6.34
C ALA A 283 -10.93 1.67 -7.29
N ARG A 284 -12.04 2.21 -6.76
CA ARG A 284 -13.29 2.36 -7.52
C ARG A 284 -13.75 3.80 -7.60
N ASP A 285 -14.35 4.14 -8.74
CA ASP A 285 -15.15 5.35 -8.84
C ASP A 285 -16.52 5.17 -8.14
N ARG A 286 -17.32 6.24 -8.11
CA ARG A 286 -18.70 6.22 -7.57
C ARG A 286 -19.64 5.23 -8.28
N HIS A 287 -19.28 4.74 -9.47
CA HIS A 287 -20.04 3.76 -10.24
C HIS A 287 -19.56 2.32 -10.01
N GLY A 288 -18.51 2.13 -9.20
CA GLY A 288 -17.91 0.83 -8.92
C GLY A 288 -16.88 0.38 -9.97
N THR A 289 -16.46 1.27 -10.88
CA THR A 289 -15.47 0.95 -11.92
C THR A 289 -14.07 0.96 -11.34
N PHE A 290 -13.34 -0.14 -11.53
CA PHE A 290 -11.93 -0.27 -11.15
C PHE A 290 -11.04 0.74 -11.87
N TYR A 291 -9.98 1.16 -11.19
CA TYR A 291 -8.97 2.06 -11.75
C TYR A 291 -7.99 1.28 -12.64
N ASP A 292 -7.85 1.72 -13.89
CA ASP A 292 -6.84 1.20 -14.81
C ASP A 292 -5.70 2.22 -14.96
N PRO A 293 -4.49 1.94 -14.44
CA PRO A 293 -3.34 2.83 -14.57
C PRO A 293 -2.74 2.85 -15.99
N VAL A 294 -3.00 1.85 -16.84
CA VAL A 294 -2.32 1.69 -18.14
C VAL A 294 -2.61 2.86 -19.10
N PRO A 295 -3.87 3.32 -19.30
CA PRO A 295 -4.16 4.46 -20.16
C PRO A 295 -3.52 5.76 -19.66
N PHE A 296 -3.40 5.94 -18.34
CA PHE A 296 -2.76 7.12 -17.76
C PHE A 296 -1.24 7.10 -17.98
N LEU A 297 -0.60 5.97 -17.66
CA LEU A 297 0.84 5.78 -17.79
C LEU A 297 1.32 5.69 -19.24
N SER A 298 0.42 5.43 -20.20
CA SER A 298 0.72 5.47 -21.64
C SER A 298 0.62 6.89 -22.24
N ARG A 299 0.44 7.93 -21.42
CA ARG A 299 0.51 9.32 -21.88
C ARG A 299 1.97 9.78 -21.92
N PRO A 300 2.28 10.88 -22.65
CA PRO A 300 3.58 11.54 -22.52
C PRO A 300 3.76 12.05 -21.08
N LEU A 301 4.56 11.35 -20.29
CA LEU A 301 4.90 11.68 -18.91
C LEU A 301 6.40 11.97 -18.80
N PRO A 302 6.84 12.82 -17.86
CA PRO A 302 8.25 12.92 -17.50
C PRO A 302 8.80 11.55 -17.05
N THR A 303 10.08 11.28 -17.32
CA THR A 303 10.72 10.01 -16.96
C THR A 303 11.14 9.92 -15.48
N ALA A 304 11.08 11.03 -14.75
CA ALA A 304 11.44 11.08 -13.34
C ALA A 304 10.44 10.25 -12.49
N PRO A 305 10.89 9.20 -11.77
CA PRO A 305 10.02 8.30 -11.01
C PRO A 305 9.06 9.01 -10.05
N GLY A 306 9.57 10.00 -9.30
CA GLY A 306 8.76 10.75 -8.34
C GLY A 306 7.60 11.51 -8.99
N VAL A 307 7.84 12.12 -10.15
CA VAL A 307 6.83 12.91 -10.87
C VAL A 307 5.75 11.99 -11.44
N ILE A 308 6.12 10.81 -11.94
CA ILE A 308 5.17 9.79 -12.39
C ILE A 308 4.26 9.37 -11.23
N LEU A 309 4.82 9.05 -10.06
CA LEU A 309 4.02 8.63 -8.91
C LEU A 309 3.11 9.74 -8.39
N ASP A 310 3.58 10.98 -8.32
CA ASP A 310 2.77 12.13 -7.90
C ASP A 310 1.58 12.35 -8.85
N ALA A 311 1.83 12.25 -10.16
CA ALA A 311 0.80 12.37 -11.17
C ALA A 311 -0.21 11.21 -11.12
N LEU A 312 0.26 9.98 -10.88
CA LEU A 312 -0.57 8.79 -10.75
C LEU A 312 -1.47 8.86 -9.51
N ILE A 313 -0.94 9.28 -8.35
CA ILE A 313 -1.73 9.53 -7.14
C ILE A 313 -2.79 10.62 -7.36
N ALA A 314 -2.45 11.70 -8.07
CA ALA A 314 -3.40 12.75 -8.40
C ALA A 314 -4.53 12.24 -9.30
N ASP A 315 -4.22 11.37 -10.27
CA ASP A 315 -5.20 10.74 -11.15
C ASP A 315 -6.11 9.75 -10.40
N LEU A 316 -5.52 8.89 -9.57
CA LEU A 316 -6.25 8.00 -8.66
C LEU A 316 -7.19 8.78 -7.73
N THR A 317 -6.73 9.91 -7.17
CA THR A 317 -7.59 10.79 -6.34
C THR A 317 -8.80 11.27 -7.10
N ARG A 318 -8.62 11.64 -8.37
CA ARG A 318 -9.69 12.14 -9.22
C ARG A 318 -10.70 11.04 -9.54
N HIS A 319 -10.20 9.84 -9.85
CA HIS A 319 -11.04 8.66 -10.14
C HIS A 319 -11.92 8.26 -8.95
N THR A 320 -11.34 8.25 -7.76
CA THR A 320 -11.99 7.83 -6.50
C THR A 320 -12.76 8.96 -5.80
N GLU A 321 -12.73 10.18 -6.34
CA GLU A 321 -13.24 11.39 -5.66
C GLU A 321 -12.67 11.56 -4.24
N GLY A 322 -11.44 11.07 -4.01
CA GLY A 322 -10.75 11.09 -2.73
C GLY A 322 -11.07 9.94 -1.77
N HIS A 323 -11.93 8.99 -2.15
CA HIS A 323 -12.35 7.87 -1.31
C HIS A 323 -11.68 6.56 -1.71
N LEU A 324 -10.58 6.23 -1.04
CA LEU A 324 -9.87 4.96 -1.23
C LEU A 324 -10.40 3.91 -0.25
N GLU A 325 -10.70 2.70 -0.75
CA GLU A 325 -11.22 1.57 0.04
C GLU A 325 -10.11 0.75 0.71
N ASP A 326 -8.96 0.64 0.03
CA ASP A 326 -7.74 0.02 0.57
C ASP A 326 -6.54 0.96 0.45
N ASP A 327 -5.44 0.62 1.08
CA ASP A 327 -4.21 1.38 0.98
C ASP A 327 -3.56 1.19 -0.39
N ALA A 328 -2.83 2.20 -0.85
CA ALA A 328 -2.08 2.12 -2.09
C ALA A 328 -0.62 2.46 -1.83
N ALA A 329 0.25 1.44 -1.87
CA ALA A 329 1.68 1.56 -1.95
C ALA A 329 2.14 1.54 -3.41
N LEU A 330 3.06 2.45 -3.76
CA LEU A 330 3.65 2.54 -5.10
C LEU A 330 5.15 2.73 -5.00
N MET A 331 5.87 2.09 -5.91
CA MET A 331 7.31 2.27 -6.12
C MET A 331 7.57 2.45 -7.62
N ALA A 332 8.40 3.43 -7.97
CA ALA A 332 8.86 3.62 -9.33
C ALA A 332 10.38 3.63 -9.38
N VAL A 333 10.92 2.95 -10.39
CA VAL A 333 12.35 2.75 -10.59
C VAL A 333 12.69 3.01 -12.04
N ALA A 334 13.68 3.87 -12.29
CA ALA A 334 14.18 4.16 -13.62
C ALA A 334 15.69 3.92 -13.67
N ARG A 335 16.18 3.39 -14.80
CA ARG A 335 17.62 3.24 -15.04
C ARG A 335 18.21 4.63 -15.28
N LEU A 336 19.26 4.98 -14.53
CA LEU A 336 20.03 6.19 -14.82
C LEU A 336 20.77 6.02 -16.16
N PRO A 337 20.97 7.10 -16.92
CA PRO A 337 21.87 7.06 -18.06
C PRO A 337 23.25 6.57 -17.62
N ASP A 338 23.89 5.72 -18.42
CA ASP A 338 25.26 5.30 -18.15
C ASP A 338 26.12 6.55 -17.98
N ALA A 339 26.81 6.67 -16.83
CA ALA A 339 27.77 7.75 -16.66
C ALA A 339 28.80 7.66 -17.80
N PRO A 340 29.14 8.78 -18.47
CA PRO A 340 30.24 8.78 -19.43
C PRO A 340 31.47 8.18 -18.74
N ASN A 341 32.08 7.19 -19.39
CA ASN A 341 33.19 6.43 -18.84
C ASN A 341 34.47 7.28 -18.80
N ASP A 342 34.53 8.27 -17.89
CA ASP A 342 35.72 9.11 -17.66
C ASP A 342 36.76 8.41 -16.76
N ALA A 343 36.51 7.16 -16.36
CA ALA A 343 37.37 6.38 -15.48
C ALA A 343 38.71 5.93 -16.11
N HIS A 344 39.01 6.30 -17.37
CA HIS A 344 40.30 6.06 -18.01
C HIS A 344 41.29 7.24 -18.02
N LYS A 345 40.95 8.41 -17.43
CA LYS A 345 41.86 9.58 -17.40
C LYS A 345 42.35 10.02 -16.01
N ALA A 346 41.89 9.41 -14.91
CA ALA A 346 42.30 9.79 -13.56
C ALA A 346 43.45 8.94 -12.98
N ARG A 347 44.30 8.33 -13.82
CA ARG A 347 45.56 7.70 -13.39
C ARG A 347 46.78 8.43 -13.94
N SER A 348 46.90 9.75 -13.73
CA SER A 348 48.17 10.46 -13.93
C SER A 348 48.17 11.89 -13.39
N HIS A 349 47.77 12.13 -12.14
CA HIS A 349 48.16 13.39 -11.49
C HIS A 349 48.52 13.14 -10.02
N THR A 350 49.76 12.65 -9.83
CA THR A 350 50.56 13.01 -8.68
C THR A 350 50.75 14.53 -8.68
N CYS A 351 50.14 15.22 -7.73
CA CYS A 351 50.56 16.57 -7.36
C CYS A 351 50.57 16.66 -5.83
N GLY A 352 51.76 16.74 -5.26
CA GLY A 352 51.95 17.00 -3.84
C GLY A 352 51.47 18.41 -3.50
N VAL A 353 50.88 18.55 -2.31
CA VAL A 353 50.69 19.84 -1.67
C VAL A 353 51.04 19.68 -0.20
N ALA A 354 52.20 20.21 0.16
CA ALA A 354 52.54 20.61 1.51
C ALA A 354 51.77 21.90 1.87
N GLN A 355 51.45 22.04 3.17
CA GLN A 355 51.11 23.27 3.89
C GLN A 355 49.84 24.03 3.47
N GLN A 356 48.88 24.15 4.41
CA GLN A 356 48.71 25.38 5.21
C GLN A 356 47.66 25.17 6.32
N CYS A 357 48.11 24.99 7.56
CA CYS A 357 47.25 25.17 8.75
C CYS A 357 47.16 26.69 9.04
N GLN A 358 45.99 27.28 8.86
CA GLN A 358 45.73 28.65 9.31
C GLN A 358 45.33 28.67 10.78
N ALA A 359 46.07 29.47 11.53
CA ALA A 359 45.87 29.79 12.93
C ALA A 359 44.55 30.55 13.16
N ARG A 360 43.78 30.13 14.18
CA ARG A 360 42.80 30.98 14.86
C ARG A 360 43.38 31.39 16.22
N GLN A 361 43.37 32.69 16.49
CA GLN A 361 43.80 33.31 17.75
C GLN A 361 42.78 33.07 18.89
N PRO A 362 43.21 33.19 20.17
CA PRO A 362 42.50 32.64 21.33
C PRO A 362 41.60 33.65 22.04
N HIS A 363 40.55 33.13 22.70
CA HIS A 363 39.77 33.84 23.73
C HIS A 363 40.35 33.48 25.12
N PRO A 364 40.50 34.43 26.06
CA PRO A 364 41.09 34.13 27.37
C PRO A 364 39.98 33.77 28.35
N ASP A 365 40.00 32.54 28.87
CA ASP A 365 39.89 32.29 30.31
C ASP A 365 39.98 30.78 30.59
N VAL A 366 40.39 30.46 31.82
CA VAL A 366 40.44 29.13 32.44
C VAL A 366 41.78 28.38 32.31
N ARG A 367 42.48 28.30 33.44
CA ARG A 367 43.71 27.53 33.68
C ARG A 367 43.46 26.02 33.55
N PRO A 368 44.35 25.22 32.92
CA PRO A 368 44.30 23.78 33.04
C PRO A 368 45.34 23.26 34.04
N ALA A 369 44.85 22.53 35.04
CA ALA A 369 45.61 21.53 35.78
C ALA A 369 45.49 20.18 35.06
N GLY A 370 46.57 19.39 35.07
CA GLY A 370 46.52 17.96 34.78
C GLY A 370 46.93 17.57 33.36
N SER A 371 48.09 16.92 33.27
CA SER A 371 48.63 16.26 32.08
C SER A 371 47.85 14.99 31.71
N PRO A 372 47.59 14.71 30.42
CA PRO A 372 47.21 13.37 29.98
C PRO A 372 48.45 12.57 29.60
N ARG A 373 48.64 11.44 30.28
CA ARG A 373 49.60 10.39 29.95
C ARG A 373 49.19 9.70 28.65
N ARG A 374 50.20 9.37 27.83
CA ARG A 374 50.11 8.52 26.64
C ARG A 374 49.73 7.08 27.03
N CYS A 375 48.76 6.49 26.34
CA CYS A 375 48.58 5.03 26.29
C CYS A 375 49.09 4.49 24.94
N PRO A 376 49.76 3.33 24.89
CA PRO A 376 50.38 2.79 23.68
C PRO A 376 49.43 1.93 22.84
N CYS A 377 49.73 1.83 21.55
CA CYS A 377 49.08 0.97 20.57
C CYS A 377 49.34 -0.51 20.86
N HIS A 378 48.30 -1.35 20.81
CA HIS A 378 48.41 -2.81 20.79
C HIS A 378 48.37 -3.31 19.32
N PRO A 379 49.22 -4.29 18.95
CA PRO A 379 49.16 -4.93 17.63
C PRO A 379 48.12 -6.06 17.57
N ALA A 380 47.68 -6.36 16.34
CA ALA A 380 46.68 -7.37 15.98
C ALA A 380 47.12 -8.81 16.29
N PRO A 381 46.18 -9.76 16.53
CA PRO A 381 46.52 -11.16 16.70
C PRO A 381 46.60 -11.92 15.37
N GLU A 382 47.62 -12.76 15.26
CA GLU A 382 47.91 -13.70 14.17
C GLU A 382 47.04 -14.97 14.22
N HIS A 383 46.85 -15.60 13.05
CA HIS A 383 46.25 -16.92 12.83
C HIS A 383 46.93 -18.06 13.61
N PRO A 384 46.20 -19.12 13.98
CA PRO A 384 46.77 -20.45 14.13
C PRO A 384 46.46 -21.34 12.91
N ALA A 385 47.48 -22.11 12.55
CA ALA A 385 47.54 -23.05 11.45
C ALA A 385 46.83 -24.39 11.74
N HIS A 386 46.40 -25.01 10.64
CA HIS A 386 46.25 -26.43 10.34
C HIS A 386 46.45 -27.48 11.46
N VAL A 387 45.40 -28.28 11.70
CA VAL A 387 45.52 -29.70 12.06
C VAL A 387 44.76 -30.53 11.04
N GLN A 388 45.48 -31.49 10.50
CA GLN A 388 45.14 -32.37 9.39
C GLN A 388 44.71 -33.71 10.01
N LEU A 389 43.49 -34.19 9.72
CA LEU A 389 43.07 -35.56 10.00
C LEU A 389 42.64 -36.21 8.68
N ALA A 390 43.39 -37.26 8.31
CA ALA A 390 43.14 -38.13 7.17
C ALA A 390 42.40 -39.42 7.63
N PRO A 391 41.87 -40.24 6.70
CA PRO A 391 40.59 -40.94 6.87
C PRO A 391 40.72 -42.40 7.32
N GLY A 392 39.66 -42.90 7.97
CA GLY A 392 39.43 -44.33 8.22
C GLY A 392 38.53 -44.97 7.15
N ARG A 393 39.08 -45.93 6.41
CA ARG A 393 38.42 -47.10 5.77
C ARG A 393 37.76 -47.98 6.85
N ALA A 394 36.83 -48.91 6.66
CA ALA A 394 36.02 -49.50 5.58
C ALA A 394 34.80 -50.15 6.31
N GLU A 395 33.64 -50.46 5.71
CA GLU A 395 33.34 -51.71 4.98
C GLU A 395 31.82 -51.71 4.66
N GLY A 396 31.39 -52.32 3.55
CA GLY A 396 30.03 -52.86 3.41
C GLY A 396 29.15 -52.32 2.27
N ALA A 397 29.47 -52.67 1.03
CA ALA A 397 28.50 -52.96 -0.04
C ALA A 397 28.60 -54.48 -0.32
N PRO A 398 27.60 -55.20 -0.89
CA PRO A 398 27.00 -54.92 -2.21
C PRO A 398 25.44 -55.06 -2.16
N GLU A 399 24.58 -54.93 -3.17
CA GLU A 399 24.61 -55.23 -4.60
C GLU A 399 23.22 -54.80 -5.16
N GLY A 400 23.09 -54.46 -6.46
CA GLY A 400 21.79 -54.57 -7.15
C GLY A 400 21.23 -53.34 -7.89
N ARG A 401 21.76 -53.06 -9.07
CA ARG A 401 21.03 -52.67 -10.30
C ARG A 401 21.61 -53.52 -11.43
N PRO A 402 20.98 -53.73 -12.61
CA PRO A 402 19.95 -52.88 -13.24
C PRO A 402 18.81 -53.66 -13.95
N ALA A 403 17.77 -52.96 -14.42
CA ALA A 403 17.09 -53.29 -15.67
C ALA A 403 16.20 -52.11 -16.13
N ASP A 404 16.64 -51.44 -17.19
CA ASP A 404 15.80 -50.81 -18.19
C ASP A 404 15.41 -51.91 -19.20
N PRO A 405 14.25 -51.83 -19.88
CA PRO A 405 14.35 -51.46 -21.29
C PRO A 405 13.20 -50.58 -21.81
N SER A 406 13.56 -49.59 -22.63
CA SER A 406 12.73 -49.00 -23.69
C SER A 406 12.56 -49.98 -24.89
N PRO A 407 11.84 -49.66 -25.99
CA PRO A 407 10.60 -48.91 -26.20
C PRO A 407 9.56 -49.73 -27.01
N LEU A 408 8.30 -49.28 -27.09
CA LEU A 408 7.36 -49.76 -28.12
C LEU A 408 6.56 -48.61 -28.71
N ALA A 409 6.74 -48.44 -30.02
CA ALA A 409 5.94 -47.62 -30.89
C ALA A 409 4.58 -48.26 -31.13
N ASP A 410 3.55 -47.44 -31.33
CA ASP A 410 2.55 -47.74 -32.35
C ASP A 410 1.96 -46.46 -32.95
N ARG A 411 2.01 -46.44 -34.28
CA ARG A 411 1.34 -45.52 -35.20
C ARG A 411 0.03 -46.17 -35.64
N HIS A 412 -1.00 -45.36 -35.85
CA HIS A 412 -2.11 -45.47 -36.82
C HIS A 412 -3.30 -44.69 -36.25
N ASP A 413 -4.19 -44.07 -37.00
CA ASP A 413 -4.18 -43.47 -38.33
C ASP A 413 -5.46 -42.62 -38.38
N ASP A 414 -5.45 -41.63 -39.26
CA ASP A 414 -6.56 -41.06 -40.03
C ASP A 414 -7.99 -40.86 -39.45
N GLY A 415 -8.52 -39.67 -39.75
CA GLY A 415 -9.97 -39.48 -39.87
C GLY A 415 -10.48 -38.06 -39.74
N GLY A 416 -10.25 -37.22 -40.76
CA GLY A 416 -10.92 -35.92 -40.85
C GLY A 416 -12.41 -36.04 -41.19
N LEU A 417 -13.22 -35.07 -40.76
CA LEU A 417 -14.41 -34.63 -41.50
C LEU A 417 -14.93 -33.25 -41.05
N ARG A 418 -15.30 -32.46 -42.05
CA ARG A 418 -15.82 -31.09 -42.00
C ARG A 418 -17.33 -31.03 -41.69
N ARG A 419 -17.78 -29.79 -41.45
CA ARG A 419 -19.15 -29.18 -41.50
C ARG A 419 -19.97 -29.29 -40.21
N SER A 420 -20.19 -28.16 -39.51
CA SER A 420 -21.19 -27.10 -39.72
C SER A 420 -22.60 -27.48 -39.27
N GLU A 421 -23.10 -26.87 -38.19
CA GLU A 421 -24.15 -25.83 -38.23
C GLU A 421 -24.69 -25.53 -36.82
N ARG A 422 -24.91 -24.23 -36.59
CA ARG A 422 -25.99 -23.58 -35.83
C ARG A 422 -26.44 -24.15 -34.48
N GLY A 423 -26.17 -23.33 -33.46
CA GLY A 423 -27.25 -22.63 -32.74
C GLY A 423 -27.83 -23.32 -31.51
N LYS A 424 -27.62 -22.71 -30.34
CA LYS A 424 -28.66 -22.30 -29.39
C LYS A 424 -28.00 -21.74 -28.14
N GLY A 425 -28.50 -20.58 -27.68
CA GLY A 425 -28.09 -19.97 -26.44
C GLY A 425 -28.46 -20.81 -25.23
N ALA A 426 -27.67 -20.69 -24.18
CA ALA A 426 -28.10 -21.01 -22.83
C ALA A 426 -27.25 -20.23 -21.83
N ARG A 427 -27.94 -19.38 -21.06
CA ARG A 427 -27.53 -18.91 -19.74
C ARG A 427 -26.91 -20.07 -18.94
N ARG A 428 -25.80 -19.83 -18.25
CA ARG A 428 -25.37 -20.69 -17.14
C ARG A 428 -25.28 -19.87 -15.86
N ASP A 429 -26.24 -20.17 -15.00
CA ASP A 429 -26.30 -19.80 -13.60
C ASP A 429 -25.10 -20.35 -12.82
N ARG A 430 -24.70 -19.54 -11.82
CA ARG A 430 -23.68 -19.86 -10.81
C ARG A 430 -24.16 -21.02 -9.93
N GLN A 431 -23.37 -22.09 -9.87
CA GLN A 431 -23.52 -23.12 -8.84
C GLN A 431 -22.90 -22.64 -7.52
N ALA A 432 -23.78 -22.39 -6.54
CA ALA A 432 -23.41 -22.31 -5.13
C ALA A 432 -23.34 -23.74 -4.56
N VAL A 433 -22.15 -24.17 -4.13
CA VAL A 433 -21.97 -25.44 -3.42
C VAL A 433 -22.42 -25.27 -1.97
N ARG A 434 -23.49 -25.98 -1.62
CA ARG A 434 -24.14 -26.01 -0.32
C ARG A 434 -23.69 -27.25 0.44
N CYS A 435 -22.68 -27.15 1.31
CA CYS A 435 -22.30 -28.25 2.20
C CYS A 435 -23.26 -28.31 3.41
N ARG A 436 -24.16 -29.30 3.40
CA ARG A 436 -24.86 -29.80 4.60
C ARG A 436 -24.04 -30.94 5.21
N GLY A 437 -23.45 -30.72 6.38
CA GLY A 437 -22.86 -31.76 7.22
C GLY A 437 -23.39 -31.66 8.64
N ARG A 438 -24.28 -32.58 9.02
CA ARG A 438 -24.75 -32.78 10.40
C ARG A 438 -23.60 -33.34 11.24
N LEU A 439 -23.21 -32.67 12.32
CA LEU A 439 -22.47 -33.30 13.43
C LEU A 439 -23.14 -32.99 14.76
N LYS A 440 -23.38 -34.07 15.51
CA LYS A 440 -24.17 -34.15 16.74
C LYS A 440 -23.47 -33.42 17.89
N ARG A 441 -24.26 -32.64 18.63
CA ARG A 441 -23.93 -32.03 19.92
C ARG A 441 -23.54 -33.10 20.96
N LYS A 442 -22.41 -32.91 21.64
CA LYS A 442 -22.19 -33.34 23.03
C LYS A 442 -21.58 -32.16 23.79
N ARG A 443 -22.36 -31.56 24.69
CA ARG A 443 -21.91 -30.57 25.68
C ARG A 443 -21.47 -31.32 26.95
N PRO A 444 -20.31 -31.02 27.55
CA PRO A 444 -20.11 -31.27 28.97
C PRO A 444 -20.69 -30.10 29.78
N ARG A 445 -21.42 -30.44 30.85
CA ARG A 445 -21.87 -29.51 31.89
C ARG A 445 -20.66 -29.16 32.77
N ILE A 446 -20.41 -27.88 32.99
CA ILE A 446 -19.55 -27.39 34.07
C ILE A 446 -20.40 -26.41 34.88
N SER A 447 -20.55 -26.69 36.17
CA SER A 447 -21.29 -25.90 37.16
C SER A 447 -20.53 -24.61 37.53
N PRO A 448 -21.21 -23.49 37.81
CA PRO A 448 -20.56 -22.28 38.31
C PRO A 448 -20.43 -22.32 39.85
N GLY A 449 -19.20 -22.22 40.34
CA GLY A 449 -18.88 -21.90 41.74
C GLY A 449 -18.67 -20.38 41.93
N PRO A 450 -18.74 -19.86 43.16
CA PRO A 450 -19.11 -18.47 43.42
C PRO A 450 -17.97 -17.46 43.23
N LEU A 451 -18.41 -16.25 42.89
CA LEU A 451 -17.62 -15.01 42.78
C LEU A 451 -16.97 -14.63 44.11
N THR A 452 -15.66 -14.44 44.10
CA THR A 452 -14.92 -13.70 45.13
C THR A 452 -14.35 -12.42 44.52
N CYS A 453 -14.88 -11.28 44.99
CA CYS A 453 -14.26 -9.97 44.81
C CYS A 453 -12.95 -9.92 45.60
N VAL A 454 -11.85 -9.56 44.93
CA VAL A 454 -10.65 -9.04 45.60
C VAL A 454 -10.31 -7.70 44.98
N HIS A 455 -10.19 -6.70 45.85
CA HIS A 455 -9.86 -5.32 45.57
C HIS A 455 -8.34 -5.14 45.46
N SER A 456 -7.93 -4.21 44.58
CA SER A 456 -6.75 -3.35 44.62
C SER A 456 -5.34 -3.94 44.77
N ALA A 457 -4.49 -3.70 43.75
CA ALA A 457 -3.17 -3.09 43.90
C ALA A 457 -2.65 -2.64 42.52
N GLY A 458 -2.23 -1.39 42.39
CA GLY A 458 -1.60 -0.85 41.18
C GLY A 458 -0.12 -1.25 41.07
N PHE A 459 0.44 -1.14 39.87
CA PHE A 459 1.88 -0.96 39.68
C PHE A 459 2.18 -0.34 38.29
N GLU A 460 3.20 0.51 38.27
CA GLU A 460 3.67 1.45 37.25
C GLU A 460 4.26 0.85 35.96
N PRO A 461 4.44 1.67 34.90
CA PRO A 461 5.06 1.24 33.63
C PRO A 461 6.59 1.28 33.70
N ALA A 462 7.24 0.22 33.20
CA ALA A 462 8.69 0.18 33.03
C ALA A 462 9.10 0.71 31.64
N THR A 463 9.89 1.77 31.65
CA THR A 463 10.83 2.14 30.58
C THR A 463 11.95 1.11 30.47
N PHE A 464 12.16 0.56 29.27
CA PHE A 464 13.46 0.52 28.55
C PHE A 464 13.25 0.07 27.11
#